data_AF-A0A946UP62-F1
#
_entry.id   AF-A0A946UP62-F1
#
_cell.length_a   1.000
_cell.length_b   1.000
_cell.length_c   1.000
_cell.angle_alpha   90.00
_cell.angle_beta   90.00
_cell.angle_gamma   90.00
#
_symmetry.space_group_name_H-M   'P 1'
#
loop_
_entity.id
_entity.type
_entity.pdbx_description
1 polymer ?
#
loop_
_entity_poly.entity_id
_entity_poly.type
_entity_poly.pdbx_seq_one_letter_code
_entity_poly.pdbx_strand_id
1 'polypeptide(L)'
;VQHRAAELRAKEKMSVAQSLGLAAYELSGLQQARVSIPRRFTSPMREMLAMQPRFDVRRGKRAMNLLEHRRFRAAYDFMMLRSRCGDFDTELASFWTDVQSQNVEERRKSFELQQAPRGTKRKRPRRRRKRGAQQQ
;
A
#
# COMPACT_ATOMS: atom_id res chain seq x y z
N VAL A 1 -2.00 1.49 -16.30
CA VAL A 1 -2.70 1.09 -15.05
C VAL A 1 -3.21 2.29 -14.27
N GLN A 2 -2.36 3.27 -13.91
CA GLN A 2 -2.78 4.44 -13.11
C GLN A 2 -3.88 5.28 -13.76
N HIS A 3 -3.77 5.56 -15.07
CA HIS A 3 -4.82 6.25 -15.83
C HIS A 3 -6.19 5.56 -15.67
N ARG A 4 -6.23 4.25 -15.92
CA ARG A 4 -7.44 3.43 -15.77
C ARG A 4 -7.97 3.42 -14.34
N ALA A 5 -7.08 3.37 -13.34
CA ALA A 5 -7.48 3.45 -11.94
C ALA A 5 -8.08 4.83 -11.59
N ALA A 6 -7.55 5.91 -12.17
CA ALA A 6 -8.10 7.26 -11.99
C ALA A 6 -9.51 7.37 -12.59
N GLU A 7 -9.76 6.79 -13.76
CA GLU A 7 -11.10 6.71 -14.35
C GLU A 7 -12.10 5.96 -13.46
N LEU A 8 -11.72 4.78 -12.96
CA LEU A 8 -12.57 3.97 -12.07
C LEU A 8 -12.88 4.72 -10.76
N ARG A 9 -11.90 5.44 -10.21
CA ARG A 9 -12.08 6.26 -9.01
C ARG A 9 -13.07 7.40 -9.24
N ALA A 10 -13.00 8.06 -10.40
CA ALA A 10 -13.91 9.15 -10.74
C ALA A 10 -15.35 8.66 -10.93
N LYS A 11 -15.55 7.46 -11.50
CA LYS A 11 -16.88 6.88 -11.77
C LYS A 11 -17.54 6.25 -10.54
N GLU A 12 -16.80 5.50 -9.72
CA GLU A 12 -17.38 4.59 -8.71
C GLU A 12 -17.06 4.95 -7.25
N LYS A 13 -16.46 6.13 -6.97
CA LYS A 13 -16.04 6.55 -5.61
C LYS A 13 -15.19 5.50 -4.86
N MET A 14 -14.38 4.75 -5.61
CA MET A 14 -13.52 3.69 -5.05
C MET A 14 -12.25 4.24 -4.38
N SER A 15 -11.69 3.49 -3.42
CA SER A 15 -10.38 3.83 -2.85
C SER A 15 -9.24 3.65 -3.87
N VAL A 16 -8.09 4.31 -3.63
CA VAL A 16 -6.90 4.22 -4.51
C VAL A 16 -6.42 2.77 -4.67
N ALA A 17 -6.36 2.03 -3.56
CA ALA A 17 -5.92 0.64 -3.59
C ALA A 17 -6.89 -0.27 -4.37
N GLN A 18 -8.21 -0.08 -4.18
CA GLN A 18 -9.23 -0.86 -4.90
C GLN A 18 -9.23 -0.56 -6.39
N SER A 19 -9.22 0.72 -6.77
CA SER A 19 -9.20 1.14 -8.18
C SER A 19 -7.93 0.66 -8.91
N LEU A 20 -6.76 0.69 -8.26
CA LEU A 20 -5.53 0.12 -8.83
C LEU A 20 -5.59 -1.39 -8.97
N GLY A 21 -6.13 -2.10 -7.97
CA GLY A 21 -6.31 -3.54 -8.03
C GLY A 21 -7.22 -3.97 -9.19
N LEU A 22 -8.35 -3.28 -9.37
CA LEU A 22 -9.29 -3.52 -10.46
C LEU A 22 -8.69 -3.17 -11.83
N ALA A 23 -8.05 -2.00 -11.96
CA ALA A 23 -7.37 -1.62 -13.19
C ALA A 23 -6.28 -2.62 -13.59
N ALA A 24 -5.49 -3.10 -12.61
CA ALA A 24 -4.49 -4.13 -12.84
C ALA A 24 -5.13 -5.47 -13.24
N TYR A 25 -6.27 -5.82 -12.63
CA TYR A 25 -7.03 -7.02 -12.98
C TYR A 25 -7.51 -6.97 -14.44
N GLU A 26 -8.21 -5.91 -14.82
CA GLU A 26 -8.74 -5.67 -16.17
C GLU A 26 -7.64 -5.73 -17.21
N LEU A 27 -6.56 -4.94 -17.02
CA LEU A 27 -5.46 -4.86 -17.98
C LEU A 27 -4.72 -6.20 -18.14
N SER A 28 -4.54 -6.95 -17.04
CA SER A 28 -3.96 -8.30 -17.13
C SER A 28 -4.85 -9.24 -17.94
N GLY A 29 -6.18 -9.14 -17.80
CA GLY A 29 -7.13 -9.96 -18.55
C GLY A 29 -7.12 -9.65 -20.03
N LEU A 30 -7.07 -8.35 -20.39
CA LEU A 30 -6.93 -7.91 -21.78
C LEU A 30 -5.63 -8.43 -22.41
N GLN A 31 -4.52 -8.41 -21.66
CA GLN A 31 -3.25 -8.94 -22.15
C GLN A 31 -3.30 -10.47 -22.32
N GLN A 32 -3.98 -11.18 -21.41
CA GLN A 32 -4.12 -12.64 -21.46
C GLN A 32 -4.85 -13.12 -22.72
N ALA A 33 -5.74 -12.30 -23.28
CA ALA A 33 -6.43 -12.58 -24.54
C ALA A 33 -5.49 -12.55 -25.77
N ARG A 34 -4.33 -11.87 -25.66
CA ARG A 34 -3.33 -11.77 -26.75
C ARG A 34 -2.13 -12.68 -26.53
N VAL A 35 -1.75 -12.89 -25.27
CA VAL A 35 -0.59 -13.70 -24.89
C VAL A 35 -0.97 -14.55 -23.69
N SER A 36 -0.74 -15.86 -23.75
CA SER A 36 -0.99 -16.74 -22.61
C SER A 36 -0.04 -16.39 -21.46
N ILE A 37 -0.56 -15.73 -20.42
CA ILE A 37 0.17 -15.42 -19.20
C ILE A 37 -0.42 -16.25 -18.05
N PRO A 38 0.30 -17.27 -17.55
CA PRO A 38 -0.14 -18.05 -16.40
C PRO A 38 -0.39 -17.21 -15.14
N ARG A 39 -1.36 -17.62 -14.31
CA ARG A 39 -1.75 -16.93 -13.07
C ARG A 39 -0.60 -16.71 -12.08
N ARG A 40 0.40 -17.60 -12.08
CA ARG A 40 1.60 -17.48 -11.25
C ARG A 40 2.43 -16.22 -11.54
N PHE A 41 2.25 -15.59 -12.70
CA PHE A 41 2.90 -14.33 -13.06
C PHE A 41 1.99 -13.11 -12.88
N THR A 42 0.71 -13.22 -13.23
CA THR A 42 -0.25 -12.11 -13.08
C THR A 42 -0.57 -11.78 -11.62
N SER A 43 -0.58 -12.79 -10.74
CA SER A 43 -0.82 -12.58 -9.30
C SER A 43 0.27 -11.70 -8.66
N PRO A 44 1.57 -12.06 -8.75
CA PRO A 44 2.66 -11.18 -8.32
C PRO A 44 2.61 -9.78 -8.92
N MET A 45 2.25 -9.67 -10.21
CA MET A 45 2.14 -8.39 -10.92
C MET A 45 1.11 -7.46 -10.29
N ARG A 46 -0.08 -7.99 -10.00
CA ARG A 46 -1.14 -7.22 -9.36
C ARG A 46 -0.77 -6.80 -7.95
N GLU A 47 -0.11 -7.68 -7.20
CA GLU A 47 0.35 -7.37 -5.84
C GLU A 47 1.40 -6.25 -5.83
N MET A 48 2.40 -6.28 -6.73
CA MET A 48 3.40 -5.20 -6.80
C MET A 48 2.77 -3.85 -7.18
N LEU A 49 1.80 -3.85 -8.10
CA LEU A 49 1.07 -2.64 -8.51
C LEU A 49 0.21 -2.10 -7.37
N ALA A 50 -0.49 -2.96 -6.62
CA ALA A 50 -1.31 -2.56 -5.48
C ALA A 50 -0.49 -2.01 -4.30
N MET A 51 0.79 -2.37 -4.21
CA MET A 51 1.70 -1.84 -3.19
C MET A 51 2.22 -0.43 -3.51
N GLN A 52 2.20 0.00 -4.78
CA GLN A 52 2.80 1.28 -5.19
C GLN A 52 2.33 2.51 -4.39
N PRO A 53 1.03 2.70 -4.09
CA PRO A 53 0.58 3.87 -3.31
C PRO A 53 1.10 3.89 -1.87
N ARG A 54 1.62 2.77 -1.37
CA ARG A 54 2.16 2.71 0.00
C ARG A 54 3.51 3.40 0.10
N PHE A 55 4.25 3.50 -1.01
CA PHE A 55 5.52 4.21 -1.04
C PHE A 55 5.35 5.73 -0.92
N ASP A 56 4.17 6.27 -1.22
CA ASP A 56 3.84 7.69 -1.01
C ASP A 56 3.79 8.07 0.48
N VAL A 57 3.65 7.09 1.37
CA VAL A 57 3.52 7.29 2.82
C VAL A 57 4.86 7.07 3.51
N ARG A 58 5.54 8.16 3.87
CA ARG A 58 6.85 8.15 4.55
C ARG A 58 6.80 8.04 6.07
N ARG A 59 5.63 8.15 6.70
CA ARG A 59 5.52 8.34 8.16
C ARG A 59 4.70 7.24 8.84
N GLY A 60 5.09 6.95 10.07
CA GLY A 60 4.39 6.10 11.01
C GLY A 60 4.58 4.60 10.78
N LYS A 61 3.82 3.82 11.56
CA LYS A 61 3.93 2.35 11.61
C LYS A 61 3.63 1.67 10.27
N ARG A 62 2.80 2.29 9.41
CA ARG A 62 2.45 1.71 8.10
C ARG A 62 3.66 1.67 7.16
N ALA A 63 4.49 2.71 7.18
CA ALA A 63 5.72 2.77 6.39
C ALA A 63 6.73 1.72 6.90
N MET A 64 6.88 1.60 8.22
CA MET A 64 7.74 0.58 8.83
C MET A 64 7.30 -0.86 8.48
N ASN A 65 5.99 -1.15 8.58
CA ASN A 65 5.43 -2.44 8.21
C ASN A 65 5.57 -2.77 6.71
N LEU A 66 5.76 -1.76 5.85
CA LEU A 66 5.95 -1.98 4.41
C LEU A 66 7.28 -2.70 4.13
N LEU A 67 8.34 -2.37 4.89
CA LEU A 67 9.66 -3.01 4.78
C LEU A 67 9.63 -4.51 5.10
N GLU A 68 8.75 -4.91 6.03
CA GLU A 68 8.61 -6.31 6.46
C GLU A 68 7.73 -7.14 5.51
N HIS A 69 7.12 -6.52 4.51
CA HIS A 69 6.23 -7.21 3.60
C HIS A 69 7.01 -8.18 2.70
N ARG A 70 6.54 -9.44 2.57
CA ARG A 70 7.20 -10.48 1.75
C ARG A 70 7.52 -10.03 0.32
N ARG A 71 6.69 -9.15 -0.25
CA ARG A 71 6.86 -8.62 -1.62
C ARG A 71 7.44 -7.21 -1.68
N PHE A 72 7.99 -6.71 -0.59
CA PHE A 72 8.62 -5.39 -0.55
C PHE A 72 9.65 -5.24 -1.66
N ARG A 73 10.57 -6.21 -1.82
CA ARG A 73 11.65 -6.13 -2.82
C ARG A 73 11.13 -5.98 -4.24
N ALA A 74 10.17 -6.80 -4.65
CA ALA A 74 9.56 -6.71 -5.98
C ALA A 74 8.85 -5.36 -6.19
N ALA A 75 8.14 -4.85 -5.18
CA ALA A 75 7.47 -3.56 -5.29
C ALA A 75 8.45 -2.37 -5.27
N TYR A 76 9.56 -2.49 -4.54
CA TYR A 76 10.65 -1.52 -4.51
C TYR A 76 11.39 -1.47 -5.85
N ASP A 77 11.75 -2.61 -6.43
CA ASP A 77 12.42 -2.66 -7.72
C ASP A 77 11.53 -2.02 -8.81
N PHE A 78 10.22 -2.28 -8.77
CA PHE A 78 9.28 -1.63 -9.66
C PHE A 78 9.15 -0.11 -9.40
N MET A 79 9.17 0.33 -8.14
CA MET A 79 9.19 1.76 -7.80
C MET A 79 10.47 2.45 -8.33
N MET A 80 11.63 1.81 -8.23
CA MET A 80 12.89 2.32 -8.78
C MET A 80 12.84 2.46 -10.30
N LEU A 81 12.25 1.49 -11.01
CA LEU A 81 12.02 1.61 -12.45
C LEU A 81 11.10 2.78 -12.77
N ARG A 82 10.00 2.96 -12.05
CA ARG A 82 9.09 4.10 -12.23
C ARG A 82 9.80 5.43 -11.99
N SER A 83 10.66 5.52 -10.98
CA SER A 83 11.43 6.73 -10.70
C SER A 83 12.38 7.08 -11.84
N ARG A 84 13.07 6.08 -12.41
CA ARG A 84 13.92 6.27 -13.61
C ARG A 84 13.13 6.70 -14.85
N CYS A 85 11.87 6.31 -14.96
CA CYS A 85 10.96 6.73 -16.04
C CYS A 85 10.31 8.10 -15.79
N GLY A 86 10.54 8.74 -14.64
CA GLY A 86 9.88 10.00 -14.28
C GLY A 86 8.46 9.86 -13.72
N ASP A 87 7.97 8.63 -13.53
CA ASP A 87 6.62 8.32 -13.04
C ASP A 87 6.54 8.23 -11.50
N PHE A 88 7.62 8.53 -10.80
CA PHE A 88 7.71 8.49 -9.34
C PHE A 88 8.78 9.46 -8.83
N ASP A 89 8.49 10.11 -7.70
CA ASP A 89 9.37 11.08 -7.07
C ASP A 89 10.74 10.46 -6.71
N THR A 90 11.80 11.08 -7.22
CA THR A 90 13.19 10.66 -7.01
C THR A 90 13.65 10.83 -5.56
N GLU A 91 13.19 11.88 -4.87
CA GLU A 91 13.53 12.09 -3.45
C GLU A 91 12.91 10.99 -2.59
N LEU A 92 11.67 10.64 -2.90
CA LEU A 92 10.95 9.58 -2.23
C LEU A 92 11.61 8.21 -2.49
N ALA A 93 12.09 7.97 -3.72
CA ALA A 93 12.84 6.76 -4.05
C ALA A 93 14.18 6.69 -3.29
N SER A 94 14.90 7.81 -3.17
CA SER A 94 16.13 7.90 -2.35
C SER A 94 15.84 7.56 -0.89
N PHE A 95 14.80 8.17 -0.31
CA PHE A 95 14.39 7.89 1.07
C PHE A 95 14.14 6.39 1.30
N TRP A 96 13.41 5.73 0.40
CA TRP A 96 13.14 4.29 0.51
C TRP A 96 14.39 3.43 0.31
N THR A 97 15.41 3.95 -0.38
CA THR A 97 16.72 3.31 -0.51
C THR A 97 17.49 3.43 0.81
N ASP A 98 17.54 4.62 1.41
CA ASP A 98 18.30 4.91 2.63
C ASP A 98 17.77 4.13 3.84
N VAL A 99 16.45 4.00 3.99
CA VAL A 99 15.85 3.28 5.14
C VAL A 99 16.16 1.77 5.12
N GLN A 100 16.58 1.20 3.98
CA GLN A 100 16.93 -0.22 3.90
C GLN A 100 18.25 -0.52 4.60
N SER A 101 19.24 0.38 4.54
CA SER A 101 20.53 0.23 5.23
C SER A 101 20.49 0.61 6.71
N GLN A 102 19.44 1.29 7.15
CA GLN A 102 19.27 1.71 8.54
C GLN A 102 18.93 0.55 9.48
N ASN A 103 19.38 0.64 10.74
CA ASN A 103 18.97 -0.26 11.81
C ASN A 103 17.53 0.04 12.30
N VAL A 104 17.00 -0.79 13.21
CA VAL A 104 15.61 -0.68 13.67
C VAL A 104 15.32 0.66 14.36
N GLU A 105 16.25 1.19 15.15
CA GLU A 105 16.09 2.46 15.87
C GLU A 105 16.18 3.67 14.92
N GLU A 106 17.10 3.63 13.96
CA GLU A 106 17.22 4.61 12.89
C GLU A 106 15.95 4.64 12.03
N ARG A 107 15.44 3.48 11.60
CA ARG A 107 14.18 3.38 10.86
C ARG A 107 13.02 4.01 11.64
N ARG A 108 12.94 3.77 12.95
CA ARG A 108 11.90 4.40 13.79
C ARG A 108 11.99 5.93 13.74
N LYS A 109 13.19 6.49 13.79
CA LYS A 109 13.41 7.94 13.65
C LYS A 109 13.04 8.43 12.24
N SER A 110 13.51 7.76 11.19
CA SER A 110 13.26 8.11 9.78
C SER A 110 11.77 8.08 9.42
N PHE A 111 11.02 7.12 9.98
CA PHE A 111 9.56 7.06 9.82
C PHE A 111 8.79 7.94 10.81
N GLU A 112 9.46 8.80 11.58
CA GLU A 112 8.84 9.67 12.59
C GLU A 112 7.93 8.90 13.58
N LEU A 113 8.31 7.66 13.92
CA LEU A 113 7.72 6.91 15.02
C LEU A 113 8.25 7.48 16.33
N GLN A 114 7.75 8.65 16.73
CA GLN A 114 7.98 9.16 18.07
C GLN A 114 7.54 8.08 19.07
N GLN A 115 8.35 7.85 20.10
CA GLN A 115 7.85 7.17 21.29
C GLN A 115 6.73 8.05 21.82
N ALA A 116 5.47 7.64 21.61
CA ALA A 116 4.36 8.27 22.29
C ALA A 116 4.76 8.33 23.78
N PRO A 117 4.68 9.50 24.44
CA PRO A 117 4.84 9.52 25.88
C PRO A 117 3.88 8.46 26.43
N ARG A 118 4.34 7.64 27.37
CA ARG A 118 3.56 6.57 28.01
C ARG A 118 2.38 7.17 28.79
N GLY A 119 1.42 7.72 28.07
CA GLY A 119 0.39 8.62 28.56
C GLY A 119 -0.98 8.15 28.10
N THR A 120 -1.62 7.38 28.97
CA THR A 120 -3.04 7.04 28.99
C THR A 120 -3.57 6.21 27.82
N LYS A 121 -3.81 4.92 28.13
CA LYS A 121 -4.78 4.08 27.44
C LYS A 121 -6.10 4.85 27.33
N ARG A 122 -6.39 5.46 26.17
CA ARG A 122 -7.77 5.84 25.82
C ARG A 122 -8.56 4.54 25.69
N LYS A 123 -9.16 4.11 26.81
CA LYS A 123 -10.15 3.03 26.87
C LYS A 123 -11.23 3.38 25.85
N ARG A 124 -11.26 2.67 24.71
CA ARG A 124 -12.41 2.71 23.81
C ARG A 124 -13.66 2.39 24.66
N PRO A 125 -14.72 3.22 24.66
CA PRO A 125 -15.92 2.89 25.40
C PRO A 125 -16.48 1.60 24.81
N ARG A 126 -16.53 0.53 25.61
CA ARG A 126 -17.27 -0.68 25.25
C ARG A 126 -18.71 -0.24 25.02
N ARG A 127 -19.13 -0.24 23.76
CA ARG A 127 -20.51 0.01 23.33
C ARG A 127 -21.39 -0.99 24.09
N ARG A 128 -22.05 -0.52 25.15
CA ARG A 128 -22.95 -1.31 26.00
C ARG A 128 -24.07 -1.82 25.09
N ARG A 129 -24.02 -3.10 24.71
CA ARG A 129 -25.14 -3.79 24.06
C ARG A 129 -26.33 -3.67 25.01
N LYS A 130 -27.25 -2.74 24.73
CA LYS A 130 -28.58 -2.73 25.36
C LYS A 130 -29.26 -4.03 24.91
N ARG A 131 -29.33 -5.00 25.82
CA ARG A 131 -30.39 -6.01 25.82
C ARG A 131 -31.69 -5.27 26.10
N GLY A 132 -32.56 -5.13 25.10
CA GLY A 132 -34.00 -4.99 25.27
C GLY A 132 -34.59 -6.21 24.56
N ALA A 133 -35.00 -7.24 25.32
CA ALA A 133 -36.32 -7.36 25.96
C ALA A 133 -37.36 -7.84 24.94
N GLN A 134 -37.78 -9.09 25.14
CA GLN A 134 -39.02 -9.70 24.64
C GLN A 134 -40.26 -8.86 25.01
N GLN A 135 -41.39 -9.21 24.39
CA GLN A 135 -42.80 -8.77 24.59
C GLN A 135 -43.24 -7.76 23.51
N GLN A 136 -44.27 -7.99 22.70
CA GLN A 136 -45.33 -9.00 22.59
C GLN A 136 -45.63 -9.23 21.10
#